data_AF-A0A7C3DES5-F1
#
_entry.id   AF-A0A7C3DES5-F1
#
_cell.length_a   1.000
_cell.length_b   1.000
_cell.length_c   1.000
_cell.angle_alpha   90.00
_cell.angle_beta   90.00
_cell.angle_gamma   90.00
#
_symmetry.space_group_name_H-M   'P 1'
#
loop_
_entity.id
_entity.type
_entity.pdbx_description
1 polymer ?
#
loop_
_entity_poly.entity_id
_entity_poly.type
_entity_poly.pdbx_seq_one_letter_code
_entity_poly.pdbx_strand_id
1 'polypeptide(L)'
;MQQRGFTLIELLIVIAIIGILAAVLVPSLLGARRTAEDRAALAHAQNVSKAAFAYVAEDPSRSVITTNNCTGGYTAGGYIAPSPGSSVSACTVSDSNNDGIPEVSVTSRLGTTYTLP
;
A
#
# COMPACT_ATOMS: atom_id res chain seq x y z
N MET A 1 10.27 35.51 -43.97
CA MET A 1 9.68 34.71 -42.88
C MET A 1 10.11 35.36 -41.56
N GLN A 2 9.24 36.11 -40.88
CA GLN A 2 9.62 36.73 -39.59
C GLN A 2 9.66 35.65 -38.50
N GLN A 3 10.86 35.27 -38.07
CA GLN A 3 11.05 34.49 -36.85
C GLN A 3 10.70 35.38 -35.66
N ARG A 4 9.62 35.03 -34.94
CA ARG A 4 9.33 35.62 -33.63
C ARG A 4 10.27 34.97 -32.62
N GLY A 5 11.25 35.72 -32.13
CA GLY A 5 12.13 35.29 -31.04
C GLY A 5 11.39 35.36 -29.71
N PHE A 6 11.57 34.34 -28.86
CA PHE A 6 11.14 34.35 -27.47
C PHE A 6 11.94 35.43 -26.72
N THR A 7 11.27 36.28 -25.92
CA THR A 7 12.00 37.26 -25.13
C THR A 7 12.60 36.60 -23.88
N LEU A 8 13.78 37.06 -23.46
CA LEU A 8 14.41 36.58 -22.22
C LEU A 8 13.53 36.84 -21.00
N ILE A 9 12.75 37.92 -21.02
CA ILE A 9 11.83 38.27 -19.93
C ILE A 9 10.62 37.32 -19.87
N GLU A 10 10.08 36.89 -21.01
CA GLU A 10 9.03 35.86 -21.03
C GLU A 10 9.53 34.56 -20.41
N LEU A 11 10.73 34.12 -20.76
CA LEU A 11 11.30 32.89 -20.20
C LEU A 11 11.56 33.04 -18.70
N LEU A 12 12.01 34.21 -18.25
CA LEU A 12 12.29 34.49 -16.84
C LEU A 12 11.01 34.47 -15.98
N ILE A 13 9.92 35.07 -16.44
CA ILE A 13 8.65 35.08 -15.69
C ILE A 13 8.07 33.66 -15.61
N VAL A 14 8.19 32.86 -16.68
CA VAL A 14 7.69 31.47 -16.69
C VAL A 14 8.41 30.61 -15.65
N ILE A 15 9.75 30.65 -15.60
CA ILE A 15 10.49 29.88 -14.59
C ILE A 15 10.23 30.38 -13.17
N ALA A 16 9.98 31.69 -12.99
CA ALA A 16 9.61 32.25 -11.69
C ALA A 16 8.26 31.71 -11.20
N ILE A 17 7.24 31.66 -12.06
CA ILE A 17 5.92 31.12 -11.72
C ILE A 17 6.00 29.60 -11.46
N ILE A 18 6.70 28.85 -12.32
CA ILE A 18 6.92 27.40 -12.11
C ILE A 18 7.65 27.16 -10.79
N GLY A 19 8.63 27.99 -10.44
CA GLY A 19 9.36 27.90 -9.17
C GLY A 19 8.46 28.07 -7.95
N ILE A 20 7.56 29.05 -7.97
CA ILE A 20 6.59 29.30 -6.87
C ILE A 20 5.63 28.11 -6.74
N LEU A 21 5.08 27.62 -7.86
CA LEU A 21 4.16 26.48 -7.85
C LEU A 21 4.86 25.21 -7.35
N ALA A 22 6.07 24.92 -7.85
CA ALA A 22 6.84 23.75 -7.45
C ALA A 22 7.19 23.76 -5.95
N ALA A 23 7.52 24.92 -5.39
CA ALA A 23 7.85 25.06 -3.96
C ALA A 23 6.70 24.61 -3.03
N VAL A 24 5.44 24.84 -3.42
CA VAL A 24 4.26 24.43 -2.65
C VAL A 24 3.80 23.01 -2.99
N LEU A 25 3.94 22.60 -4.26
CA LEU A 25 3.46 21.31 -4.76
C LEU A 25 4.34 20.11 -4.33
N VAL A 26 5.67 20.26 -4.33
CA VAL A 26 6.59 19.15 -4.01
C VAL A 26 6.36 18.58 -2.59
N PRO A 27 6.32 19.37 -1.50
CA PRO A 27 6.14 18.80 -0.17
C PRO A 27 4.77 18.13 0.02
N SER A 28 3.71 18.70 -0.55
CA SER A 28 2.35 18.14 -0.47
C SER A 28 2.24 16.81 -1.24
N LEU A 29 2.85 16.72 -2.43
CA LEU A 29 2.89 15.48 -3.21
C LEU A 29 3.64 14.36 -2.49
N LEU A 30 4.78 14.67 -1.87
CA LEU A 30 5.55 13.69 -1.08
C LEU A 30 4.77 13.17 0.12
N GLY A 31 4.04 14.05 0.82
CA GLY A 31 3.15 13.67 1.92
C GLY A 31 2.00 12.77 1.45
N ALA A 32 1.29 13.17 0.40
CA ALA A 32 0.18 12.41 -0.17
C ALA A 32 0.61 11.00 -0.61
N ARG A 33 1.79 10.89 -1.24
CA ARG A 33 2.36 9.60 -1.64
C ARG A 33 2.63 8.71 -0.45
N ARG A 34 3.24 9.23 0.63
CA ARG A 34 3.50 8.44 1.84
C ARG A 34 2.20 7.88 2.45
N THR A 35 1.19 8.74 2.60
CA THR A 35 -0.12 8.32 3.10
C THR A 35 -0.80 7.29 2.20
N ALA A 36 -0.63 7.39 0.88
CA ALA A 36 -1.17 6.40 -0.05
C ALA A 36 -0.51 5.01 0.13
N GLU A 37 0.82 4.97 0.30
CA GLU A 37 1.56 3.71 0.55
C GLU A 37 1.12 3.04 1.86
N ASP A 38 0.95 3.82 2.93
CA ASP A 38 0.49 3.29 4.23
C ASP A 38 -0.96 2.79 4.16
N ARG A 39 -1.84 3.53 3.48
CA ARG A 39 -3.22 3.09 3.24
C ARG A 39 -3.30 1.83 2.38
N ALA A 40 -2.41 1.69 1.40
CA ALA A 40 -2.33 0.47 0.59
C ALA A 40 -1.90 -0.74 1.43
N ALA A 41 -0.92 -0.57 2.33
CA ALA A 41 -0.53 -1.63 3.26
C ALA A 41 -1.66 -2.03 4.21
N LEU A 42 -2.39 -1.06 4.78
CA LEU A 42 -3.56 -1.32 5.61
C LEU A 42 -4.67 -2.04 4.83
N ALA A 43 -4.97 -1.59 3.61
CA ALA A 43 -5.96 -2.23 2.75
C ALA A 43 -5.57 -3.68 2.42
N HIS A 44 -4.27 -3.93 2.20
CA HIS A 44 -3.77 -5.29 2.02
C HIS A 44 -3.99 -6.15 3.25
N ALA A 45 -3.64 -5.65 4.45
CA ALA A 45 -3.88 -6.36 5.70
C ALA A 45 -5.36 -6.74 5.86
N GLN A 46 -6.28 -5.81 5.57
CA GLN A 46 -7.72 -6.06 5.62
C GLN A 46 -8.17 -7.11 4.59
N ASN A 47 -7.63 -7.08 3.38
CA ASN A 47 -7.97 -8.06 2.34
C ASN A 47 -7.48 -9.46 2.71
N VAL A 48 -6.27 -9.56 3.26
CA VAL A 48 -5.70 -10.82 3.73
C VAL A 48 -6.50 -11.36 4.93
N SER A 49 -6.81 -10.53 5.92
CA SER A 49 -7.63 -10.92 7.08
C SER A 49 -9.01 -11.40 6.63
N LYS A 50 -9.70 -10.67 5.74
CA LYS A 50 -10.97 -11.11 5.16
C LYS A 50 -10.87 -12.46 4.44
N ALA A 51 -9.82 -12.68 3.65
CA ALA A 51 -9.63 -13.94 2.93
C ALA A 51 -9.37 -15.11 3.89
N ALA A 52 -8.54 -14.89 4.92
CA ALA A 52 -8.24 -15.89 5.94
C ALA A 52 -9.48 -16.23 6.77
N PHE A 53 -10.23 -15.21 7.22
CA PHE A 53 -11.49 -15.40 7.94
C PHE A 53 -12.55 -16.10 7.10
N ALA A 54 -12.72 -15.71 5.84
CA ALA A 54 -13.68 -16.35 4.97
C ALA A 54 -13.36 -17.85 4.81
N TYR A 55 -12.08 -18.21 4.69
CA TYR A 55 -11.65 -19.60 4.57
C TYR A 55 -11.99 -20.46 5.79
N VAL A 56 -11.76 -19.95 7.01
CA VAL A 56 -12.08 -20.67 8.25
C VAL A 56 -13.58 -20.63 8.59
N ALA A 57 -14.30 -19.60 8.11
CA ALA A 57 -15.74 -19.48 8.31
C ALA A 57 -16.56 -20.46 7.43
N GLU A 58 -15.98 -20.96 6.32
CA GLU A 58 -16.66 -21.92 5.44
C GLU A 58 -16.90 -23.29 6.10
N ASP A 59 -15.97 -23.76 6.95
CA ASP A 59 -16.09 -25.06 7.59
C ASP A 59 -15.33 -25.08 8.94
N PRO A 60 -15.95 -25.53 10.04
CA PRO A 60 -15.34 -25.52 11.38
C PRO A 60 -14.15 -26.48 11.53
N SER A 61 -13.91 -27.40 10.58
CA SER A 61 -12.74 -28.28 10.55
C SER A 61 -11.53 -27.65 9.86
N ARG A 62 -11.68 -26.49 9.23
CA ARG A 62 -10.58 -25.78 8.57
C ARG A 62 -9.77 -24.98 9.58
N SER A 63 -8.45 -25.06 9.43
CA SER A 63 -7.50 -24.25 10.19
C SER A 63 -7.01 -23.05 9.37
N VAL A 64 -6.48 -22.06 10.07
CA VAL A 64 -5.86 -20.89 9.43
C VAL A 64 -4.69 -21.34 8.54
N ILE A 65 -4.66 -20.86 7.30
CA ILE A 65 -3.50 -21.04 6.42
C ILE A 65 -2.47 -19.98 6.80
N THR A 66 -1.47 -20.40 7.57
CA THR A 66 -0.38 -19.53 8.02
C THR A 66 0.67 -19.35 6.91
N THR A 67 1.28 -18.18 6.86
CA THR A 67 2.40 -17.87 5.97
C THR A 67 3.31 -16.83 6.60
N ASN A 68 4.62 -16.97 6.39
CA ASN A 68 5.60 -15.96 6.75
C ASN A 68 5.80 -14.90 5.64
N ASN A 69 5.10 -15.03 4.51
CA ASN A 69 5.16 -14.08 3.42
C ASN A 69 3.85 -14.04 2.60
N CYS A 70 3.11 -12.93 2.72
CA CYS A 70 1.97 -12.58 1.88
C CYS A 70 2.17 -11.29 1.06
N THR A 71 3.42 -10.91 0.80
CA THR A 71 3.77 -9.74 -0.05
C THR A 71 3.47 -9.98 -1.53
N GLY A 72 3.43 -11.24 -1.97
CA GLY A 72 2.98 -11.64 -3.30
C GLY A 72 1.46 -11.77 -3.44
N GLY A 73 0.71 -11.47 -2.38
CA GLY A 73 -0.68 -11.86 -2.22
C GLY A 73 -0.84 -13.03 -1.25
N TYR A 74 -2.10 -13.35 -0.94
CA TYR A 74 -2.47 -14.45 -0.05
C TYR A 74 -3.64 -15.21 -0.67
N THR A 75 -3.62 -16.53 -0.59
CA THR A 75 -4.70 -17.38 -1.10
C THR A 75 -5.03 -18.42 -0.04
N ALA A 76 -6.31 -18.48 0.34
CA ALA A 76 -6.84 -19.46 1.27
C ALA A 76 -8.06 -20.12 0.64
N GLY A 77 -7.89 -21.35 0.15
CA GLY A 77 -8.90 -22.00 -0.68
C GLY A 77 -9.23 -21.18 -1.92
N GLY A 78 -10.50 -20.78 -2.08
CA GLY A 78 -10.97 -19.92 -3.16
C GLY A 78 -10.86 -18.41 -2.89
N TYR A 79 -10.45 -18.00 -1.68
CA TYR A 79 -10.35 -16.60 -1.31
C TYR A 79 -8.96 -16.04 -1.60
N ILE A 80 -8.91 -14.94 -2.35
CA ILE A 80 -7.67 -14.36 -2.85
C ILE A 80 -7.57 -12.92 -2.38
N ALA A 81 -6.47 -12.60 -1.68
CA ALA A 81 -5.99 -11.24 -1.51
C ALA A 81 -4.86 -10.99 -2.54
N PRO A 82 -5.06 -10.11 -3.53
CA PRO A 82 -4.08 -9.87 -4.59
C PRO A 82 -2.81 -9.21 -4.03
N SER A 83 -1.72 -9.25 -4.81
CA SER A 83 -0.47 -8.58 -4.42
C SER A 83 -0.70 -7.06 -4.25
N PRO A 84 -0.21 -6.46 -3.15
CA PRO A 84 -0.29 -5.03 -2.89
C PRO A 84 0.77 -4.22 -3.67
N GLY A 85 1.54 -4.86 -4.55
CA GLY A 85 2.69 -4.24 -5.20
C GLY A 85 3.79 -3.87 -4.19
N SER A 86 4.53 -2.79 -4.46
CA SER A 86 5.67 -2.37 -3.64
C SER A 86 5.31 -1.57 -2.38
N SER A 87 4.04 -1.52 -1.99
CA SER A 87 3.59 -0.76 -0.80
C SER A 87 3.81 -1.50 0.51
N VAL A 88 4.07 -2.81 0.46
CA VAL A 88 4.29 -3.69 1.61
C VAL A 88 5.71 -4.24 1.59
N SER A 89 6.40 -4.18 2.73
CA SER A 89 7.76 -4.70 2.91
C SER A 89 7.79 -6.08 3.58
N ALA A 90 6.84 -6.36 4.47
CA ALA A 90 6.67 -7.65 5.12
C ALA A 90 5.18 -7.95 5.33
N CYS A 91 4.80 -9.22 5.30
CA CYS A 91 3.42 -9.64 5.46
C CYS A 91 3.40 -11.08 5.99
N THR A 92 2.75 -11.32 7.11
CA THR A 92 2.60 -12.65 7.72
C THR A 92 1.14 -12.91 8.09
N VAL A 93 0.74 -14.17 8.00
CA VAL A 93 -0.53 -14.68 8.53
C VAL A 93 -0.19 -15.79 9.51
N SER A 94 -0.68 -15.70 10.73
CA SER A 94 -0.40 -16.64 11.82
C SER A 94 -1.68 -16.97 12.58
N ASP A 95 -1.65 -18.07 13.32
CA ASP A 95 -2.62 -18.38 14.37
C ASP A 95 -1.81 -18.68 15.62
N SER A 96 -1.36 -17.61 16.28
CA SER A 96 -0.35 -17.68 17.35
C SER A 96 -0.84 -18.46 18.57
N ASN A 97 -2.15 -18.47 18.79
CA ASN A 97 -2.79 -19.16 19.92
C ASN A 97 -3.41 -20.51 19.54
N ASN A 98 -3.36 -20.86 18.24
CA ASN A 98 -3.93 -22.09 17.70
C ASN A 98 -5.45 -22.21 17.98
N ASP A 99 -6.12 -21.05 18.00
CA ASP A 99 -7.55 -20.88 18.32
C ASP A 99 -8.42 -20.85 17.05
N GLY A 100 -7.82 -20.99 15.86
CA GLY A 100 -8.51 -20.88 14.57
C GLY A 100 -8.78 -19.44 14.13
N ILE A 101 -8.18 -18.45 14.80
CA ILE A 101 -8.36 -17.02 14.50
C ILE A 101 -7.10 -16.50 13.77
N PRO A 102 -7.23 -16.00 12.53
CA PRO A 102 -6.09 -15.62 11.70
C PRO A 102 -5.51 -14.24 12.02
N GLU A 103 -4.41 -14.18 12.76
CA GLU A 103 -3.64 -12.95 12.96
C GLU A 103 -2.84 -12.56 11.71
N VAL A 104 -3.11 -11.37 11.17
CA VAL A 104 -2.42 -10.84 9.98
C VAL A 104 -1.55 -9.66 10.38
N SER A 105 -0.24 -9.74 10.12
CA SER A 105 0.69 -8.63 10.34
C SER A 105 1.29 -8.16 9.01
N VAL A 106 1.12 -6.88 8.68
CA VAL A 106 1.61 -6.28 7.44
C VAL A 106 2.42 -5.04 7.74
N THR A 107 3.66 -4.98 7.28
CA THR A 107 4.53 -3.81 7.39
C THR A 107 4.54 -3.05 6.07
N SER A 108 4.18 -1.76 6.12
CA SER A 108 4.28 -0.87 4.97
C SER A 108 5.74 -0.70 4.54
N ARG A 109 5.95 -0.23 3.31
CA ARG A 109 7.30 0.10 2.83
C ARG A 109 7.98 1.20 3.64
N LEU A 110 7.20 2.00 4.37
CA LEU A 110 7.67 3.06 5.24
C LEU A 110 7.97 2.58 6.67
N GLY A 111 7.75 1.29 6.95
CA GLY A 111 8.07 0.65 8.22
C GLY A 111 6.93 0.63 9.25
N THR A 112 5.72 1.09 8.88
CA THR A 112 4.56 1.02 9.77
C THR A 112 3.94 -0.37 9.72
N THR A 113 3.83 -1.04 10.87
CA THR A 113 3.20 -2.37 10.96
C THR A 113 1.76 -2.27 11.41
N TYR A 114 0.88 -2.95 10.68
CA TYR A 114 -0.53 -3.13 10.97
C TYR A 114 -0.77 -4.60 11.33
N THR A 115 -1.24 -4.85 12.54
CA THR A 115 -1.69 -6.17 12.96
C THR A 115 -3.20 -6.16 13.08
N LEU A 116 -3.85 -7.11 12.41
CA LEU A 116 -5.28 -7.32 12.45
C LEU A 116 -5.53 -8.75 12.96
N PRO A 117 -6.61 -8.97 13.73
CA PRO A 117 -7.10 -10.31 13.98
C PRO A 117 -7.67 -10.94 12.71
#